data_AF-A0AA45WP36-F1
#
_entry.id   AF-A0AA45WP36-F1
#
_cell.length_a   1.000
_cell.length_b   1.000
_cell.length_c   1.000
_cell.angle_alpha   90.00
_cell.angle_beta   90.00
_cell.angle_gamma   90.00
#
_symmetry.space_group_name_H-M   'P 1'
#
loop_
_entity.id
_entity.type
_entity.pdbx_description
1 polymer ?
#
loop_
_entity_poly.entity_id
_entity_poly.type
_entity_poly.pdbx_seq_one_letter_code
_entity_poly.pdbx_strand_id
1 'polypeptide(L)'
;MVKHMSRLGCEILLVVGILIALKNGFFPWMISMWYPNPLLSEKMGEWTAIIIGVGTCLLYMGLGSAAKHAHALTPAQMIGTFGLLHGTFFLPFPQWLDQIIRDWQGLLDDMLALFLPGRMFSPFELFGMLLGMFILGRLFHVREDEPRHLGQAQREEKKLPSSTT
;
A
#
# COMPACT_ATOMS: atom_id res chain seq x y z
N MET A 1 2.08 20.06 -11.08
CA MET A 1 1.02 19.07 -11.33
C MET A 1 1.60 17.70 -11.70
N VAL A 2 2.23 17.56 -12.87
CA VAL A 2 2.83 16.29 -13.35
C VAL A 2 3.82 15.68 -12.33
N LYS A 3 4.65 16.52 -11.70
CA LYS A 3 5.63 16.09 -10.68
C LYS A 3 5.01 15.42 -9.44
N HIS A 4 3.80 15.84 -9.02
CA HIS A 4 3.13 15.24 -7.85
C HIS A 4 2.44 13.93 -8.23
N MET A 5 1.85 13.86 -9.42
CA MET A 5 1.25 12.63 -9.95
C MET A 5 2.33 11.55 -10.20
N SER A 6 3.48 11.93 -10.77
CA SER A 6 4.58 11.00 -11.00
C SER A 6 5.18 10.50 -9.69
N ARG A 7 5.32 11.38 -8.68
CA ARG A 7 5.81 10.98 -7.36
C ARG A 7 4.88 9.98 -6.68
N LEU A 8 3.57 10.24 -6.66
CA LEU A 8 2.59 9.28 -6.14
C LEU A 8 2.61 7.96 -6.93
N GLY A 9 2.72 8.02 -8.26
CA GLY A 9 2.79 6.81 -9.08
C GLY A 9 4.01 5.96 -8.75
N CYS A 10 5.18 6.58 -8.54
CA CYS A 10 6.37 5.88 -8.07
C CYS A 10 6.19 5.28 -6.68
N GLU A 11 5.53 5.99 -5.75
CA GLU A 11 5.22 5.47 -4.41
C GLU A 11 4.32 4.23 -4.49
N ILE A 12 3.27 4.27 -5.33
CA ILE A 12 2.39 3.12 -5.58
C ILE A 12 3.19 1.94 -6.12
N LEU A 13 3.97 2.14 -7.19
CA LEU A 13 4.75 1.07 -7.81
C LEU A 13 5.79 0.48 -6.86
N LEU A 14 6.45 1.31 -6.06
CA LEU A 14 7.41 0.86 -5.06
C LEU A 14 6.75 0.00 -3.98
N VAL A 15 5.65 0.49 -3.39
CA VAL A 15 4.93 -0.21 -2.32
C VAL A 15 4.38 -1.55 -2.83
N VAL A 16 3.75 -1.55 -4.00
CA VAL A 16 3.24 -2.77 -4.64
C VAL A 16 4.38 -3.73 -4.96
N GLY A 17 5.49 -3.25 -5.53
CA GLY A 17 6.65 -4.07 -5.85
C GLY A 17 7.24 -4.74 -4.60
N ILE A 18 7.31 -4.02 -3.49
CA ILE A 18 7.74 -4.58 -2.19
C ILE A 18 6.76 -5.65 -1.72
N LEU A 19 5.46 -5.42 -1.80
CA LEU A 19 4.45 -6.42 -1.42
C LEU A 19 4.55 -7.68 -2.27
N ILE A 20 4.73 -7.56 -3.59
CA ILE A 20 4.92 -8.70 -4.48
C ILE A 20 6.18 -9.48 -4.10
N ALA A 21 7.30 -8.78 -3.87
CA ALA A 21 8.54 -9.42 -3.44
C ALA A 21 8.40 -10.13 -2.09
N LEU A 22 7.65 -9.55 -1.16
CA LEU A 22 7.35 -10.18 0.12
C LEU A 22 6.49 -11.43 -0.06
N LYS A 23 5.37 -11.32 -0.79
CA LYS A 23 4.40 -12.39 -1.02
C LYS A 23 5.00 -13.56 -1.80
N ASN A 24 5.67 -13.30 -2.91
CA ASN A 24 6.12 -14.34 -3.83
C ASN A 24 7.58 -14.77 -3.61
N GLY A 25 8.35 -14.01 -2.84
CA GLY A 25 9.77 -14.28 -2.58
C GLY A 25 10.04 -14.56 -1.11
N PHE A 26 9.98 -13.51 -0.28
CA PHE A 26 10.44 -13.57 1.11
C PHE A 26 9.66 -14.57 1.98
N PHE A 27 8.32 -14.50 1.97
CA PHE A 27 7.52 -15.39 2.81
C PHE A 27 7.59 -16.87 2.38
N PRO A 28 7.50 -17.23 1.08
CA PRO A 28 7.70 -18.61 0.65
C PRO A 28 9.07 -19.16 1.05
N TRP A 29 10.12 -18.34 0.91
CA TRP A 29 11.46 -18.71 1.35
C TRP A 29 11.52 -18.96 2.86
N MET A 30 10.98 -18.05 3.68
CA MET A 30 10.86 -18.23 5.13
C MET A 30 10.03 -19.46 5.52
N ILE A 31 8.94 -19.73 4.80
CA ILE A 31 8.11 -20.88 5.11
C ILE A 31 8.88 -22.19 4.83
N SER A 32 9.58 -22.24 3.70
CA SER A 32 10.33 -23.44 3.28
C SER A 32 11.46 -23.83 4.22
N MET A 33 12.11 -22.85 4.85
CA MET A 33 13.26 -23.11 5.73
C MET A 33 12.85 -23.45 7.17
N TRP A 34 11.74 -22.90 7.68
CA TRP A 34 11.32 -23.09 9.08
C TRP A 34 10.21 -24.13 9.28
N TYR A 35 9.42 -24.45 8.24
CA TYR A 35 8.27 -25.35 8.35
C TYR A 35 8.38 -26.54 7.38
N PRO A 36 9.14 -27.59 7.74
CA PRO A 36 9.30 -28.78 6.90
C PRO A 36 8.05 -29.66 6.84
N ASN A 37 7.07 -29.46 7.74
CA ASN A 37 5.80 -30.18 7.71
C ASN A 37 4.85 -29.55 6.67
N PRO A 38 4.36 -30.32 5.67
CA PRO A 38 3.52 -29.79 4.60
C PRO A 38 2.21 -29.14 5.08
N LEU A 39 1.53 -29.74 6.07
CA LEU A 39 0.26 -29.20 6.60
C LEU A 39 0.48 -27.87 7.31
N LEU A 40 1.58 -27.75 8.06
CA LEU A 40 1.92 -26.51 8.74
C LEU A 40 2.38 -25.43 7.75
N SER A 41 3.14 -25.80 6.73
CA SER A 41 3.56 -24.93 5.64
C SER A 41 2.36 -24.35 4.88
N GLU A 42 1.37 -25.16 4.55
CA GLU A 42 0.11 -24.74 3.92
C GLU A 42 -0.63 -23.71 4.79
N LYS A 43 -0.77 -23.98 6.10
CA LYS A 43 -1.38 -23.02 7.03
C LYS A 43 -0.62 -21.71 7.11
N MET A 44 0.72 -21.73 7.09
CA MET A 44 1.51 -20.49 7.04
C MET A 44 1.31 -19.73 5.73
N GLY A 45 1.09 -20.44 4.61
CA GLY A 45 0.71 -19.86 3.33
C GLY A 45 -0.62 -19.10 3.41
N GLU A 46 -1.67 -19.73 3.96
CA GLU A 46 -2.98 -19.11 4.18
C GLU A 46 -2.85 -17.83 5.05
N TRP A 47 -2.12 -17.91 6.17
CA TRP A 47 -1.88 -16.75 7.04
C TRP A 47 -1.12 -15.63 6.34
N THR A 48 -0.15 -15.98 5.51
CA THR A 48 0.60 -14.99 4.72
C THR A 48 -0.33 -14.27 3.74
N ALA A 49 -1.21 -15.00 3.05
CA ALA A 49 -2.19 -14.39 2.14
C ALA A 49 -3.11 -13.42 2.89
N ILE A 50 -3.57 -13.76 4.09
CA ILE A 50 -4.36 -12.86 4.94
C ILE A 50 -3.57 -11.60 5.31
N ILE A 51 -2.33 -11.75 5.77
CA ILE A 51 -1.48 -10.61 6.18
C ILE A 51 -1.21 -9.70 4.98
N ILE A 52 -0.85 -10.26 3.82
CA ILE A 52 -0.61 -9.50 2.59
C ILE A 52 -1.88 -8.81 2.12
N GLY A 53 -3.04 -9.49 2.13
CA GLY A 53 -4.30 -8.91 1.70
C GLY A 53 -4.76 -7.75 2.59
N VAL A 54 -4.72 -7.93 3.92
CA VAL A 54 -5.00 -6.85 4.88
C VAL A 54 -4.00 -5.70 4.74
N GLY A 55 -2.71 -6.03 4.61
CA GLY A 55 -1.65 -5.04 4.36
C GLY A 55 -1.89 -4.24 3.08
N THR A 56 -2.34 -4.91 2.01
CA THR A 56 -2.71 -4.27 0.74
C THR A 56 -3.85 -3.29 0.95
N CYS A 57 -4.93 -3.68 1.63
CA CYS A 57 -6.04 -2.77 1.95
C CYS A 57 -5.57 -1.52 2.71
N LEU A 58 -4.77 -1.71 3.77
CA LEU A 58 -4.23 -0.61 4.58
C LEU A 58 -3.31 0.31 3.76
N LEU A 59 -2.46 -0.26 2.90
CA LEU A 59 -1.55 0.50 2.05
C LEU A 59 -2.30 1.30 0.99
N TYR A 60 -3.34 0.76 0.36
CA TYR A 60 -4.17 1.52 -0.58
C TYR A 60 -4.91 2.67 0.11
N MET A 61 -5.40 2.47 1.33
CA MET A 61 -5.94 3.57 2.14
C MET A 61 -4.85 4.59 2.49
N GLY A 62 -3.65 4.15 2.89
CA GLY A 62 -2.52 5.03 3.17
C GLY A 62 -2.09 5.87 1.96
N LEU A 63 -2.02 5.26 0.77
CA LEU A 63 -1.71 5.93 -0.49
C LEU A 63 -2.82 6.93 -0.88
N GLY A 64 -4.08 6.59 -0.64
CA GLY A 64 -5.22 7.50 -0.76
C GLY A 64 -5.10 8.72 0.13
N SER A 65 -4.74 8.52 1.40
CA SER A 65 -4.48 9.60 2.35
C SER A 65 -3.32 10.48 1.88
N ALA A 66 -2.19 9.88 1.50
CA ALA A 66 -1.01 10.58 0.98
C ALA A 66 -1.32 11.40 -0.28
N ALA A 67 -2.11 10.86 -1.20
CA ALA A 67 -2.54 11.57 -2.42
C ALA A 67 -3.24 12.89 -2.10
N LYS A 68 -4.08 12.95 -1.06
CA LYS A 68 -4.78 14.17 -0.64
C LYS A 68 -3.92 15.06 0.25
N HIS A 69 -3.24 14.49 1.25
CA HIS A 69 -2.63 15.25 2.34
C HIS A 69 -1.15 15.56 2.12
N ALA A 70 -0.39 14.66 1.49
CA ALA A 70 1.03 14.88 1.19
C ALA A 70 1.24 15.49 -0.21
N HIS A 71 0.45 15.07 -1.20
CA HIS A 71 0.59 15.50 -2.59
C HIS A 71 -0.46 16.52 -3.05
N ALA A 72 -1.43 16.86 -2.20
CA ALA A 72 -2.50 17.84 -2.47
C ALA A 72 -3.26 17.60 -3.78
N LEU A 73 -3.43 16.35 -4.21
CA LEU A 73 -4.06 16.01 -5.48
C LEU A 73 -5.59 16.16 -5.40
N THR A 74 -6.14 16.79 -6.43
CA THR A 74 -7.61 16.83 -6.64
C THR A 74 -8.17 15.42 -6.86
N PRO A 75 -9.47 15.19 -6.61
CA PRO A 75 -10.10 13.89 -6.88
C PRO A 75 -9.91 13.43 -8.34
N ALA A 76 -10.00 14.34 -9.31
CA ALA A 76 -9.81 14.01 -10.73
C ALA A 76 -8.37 13.54 -11.04
N GLN A 77 -7.35 14.24 -10.55
CA GLN A 77 -5.95 13.85 -10.74
C GLN A 77 -5.64 12.51 -10.08
N MET A 78 -6.27 12.25 -8.94
CA MET A 78 -6.14 11.00 -8.22
C MET A 78 -6.75 9.84 -9.00
N ILE A 79 -8.01 9.95 -9.42
CA ILE A 79 -8.67 8.91 -10.24
C ILE A 79 -7.86 8.69 -11.52
N GLY A 80 -7.36 9.76 -12.15
CA GLY A 80 -6.50 9.65 -13.32
C GLY A 80 -5.18 8.91 -13.05
N THR A 81 -4.49 9.21 -11.94
CA THR A 81 -3.23 8.52 -11.58
C THR A 81 -3.49 7.05 -11.23
N PHE A 82 -4.53 6.78 -10.44
CA PHE A 82 -4.94 5.43 -10.09
C PHE A 82 -5.33 4.63 -11.33
N GLY A 83 -6.20 5.18 -12.16
CA GLY A 83 -6.70 4.56 -13.39
C GLY A 83 -5.60 4.32 -14.42
N LEU A 84 -4.63 5.22 -14.55
CA LEU A 84 -3.50 5.03 -15.46
C LEU A 84 -2.62 3.84 -15.03
N LEU A 85 -2.37 3.68 -13.72
CA LEU A 85 -1.54 2.60 -13.20
C LEU A 85 -2.25 1.24 -13.24
N HIS A 86 -3.51 1.21 -12.81
CA HIS A 86 -4.31 -0.01 -12.73
C HIS A 86 -5.01 -0.34 -14.05
N GLY A 87 -5.00 0.57 -15.03
CA GLY A 87 -5.46 0.32 -16.39
C GLY A 87 -4.69 -0.82 -17.05
N THR A 88 -3.47 -1.11 -16.57
CA THR A 88 -2.68 -2.28 -16.95
C THR A 88 -3.39 -3.61 -16.67
N PHE A 89 -4.37 -3.64 -15.76
CA PHE A 89 -5.12 -4.87 -15.47
C PHE A 89 -6.00 -5.33 -16.65
N PHE A 90 -6.27 -4.45 -17.61
CA PHE A 90 -7.18 -4.70 -18.72
C PHE A 90 -6.49 -4.80 -20.08
N LEU A 91 -5.18 -4.58 -20.12
CA LEU A 91 -4.41 -4.53 -21.36
C LEU A 91 -3.62 -5.83 -21.54
N PRO A 92 -3.50 -6.34 -22.78
CA PRO A 92 -2.63 -7.47 -23.06
C PRO A 92 -1.16 -7.03 -23.02
N PHE A 93 -0.32 -7.81 -22.33
CA PHE A 93 1.11 -7.55 -22.19
C PHE A 93 1.97 -8.79 -22.54
N PRO A 94 3.28 -8.60 -22.80
CA PRO A 94 4.22 -9.71 -22.90
C PRO A 94 4.23 -10.56 -21.62
N GLN A 95 4.53 -11.86 -21.74
CA GLN A 95 4.42 -12.84 -20.65
C GLN A 95 5.08 -12.41 -19.33
N TRP A 96 6.28 -11.82 -19.39
CA TRP A 96 7.00 -11.39 -18.19
C TRP A 96 6.27 -10.26 -17.43
N LEU A 97 5.60 -9.35 -18.16
CA LEU A 97 4.85 -8.24 -17.57
C LEU A 97 3.44 -8.71 -17.15
N ASP A 98 2.84 -9.63 -17.91
CA ASP A 98 1.58 -10.27 -17.55
C ASP A 98 1.70 -11.01 -16.20
N GLN A 99 2.82 -11.70 -15.95
CA GLN A 99 3.06 -12.34 -14.64
C GLN A 99 3.09 -11.33 -13.49
N ILE A 100 3.78 -10.20 -13.67
CA ILE A 100 3.84 -9.13 -12.65
C ILE A 100 2.44 -8.56 -12.39
N ILE A 101 1.63 -8.37 -13.43
CA ILE A 101 0.26 -7.87 -13.29
C ILE A 101 -0.62 -8.89 -12.57
N ARG A 102 -0.48 -10.18 -12.85
CA ARG A 102 -1.16 -11.26 -12.12
C ARG A 102 -0.75 -11.30 -10.65
N ASP A 103 0.54 -11.14 -10.37
CA ASP A 103 1.06 -11.09 -9.01
C ASP A 103 0.50 -9.88 -8.24
N TRP A 104 0.37 -8.73 -8.92
CA TRP A 104 -0.27 -7.54 -8.37
C TRP A 104 -1.76 -7.81 -8.06
N GLN A 105 -2.52 -8.36 -9.00
CA GLN A 105 -3.93 -8.73 -8.77
C GLN A 105 -4.06 -9.73 -7.61
N GLY A 106 -3.14 -10.69 -7.54
CA GLY A 106 -3.03 -11.70 -6.49
C GLY A 106 -2.71 -11.16 -5.10
N LEU A 107 -2.32 -9.89 -4.94
CA LEU A 107 -2.09 -9.33 -3.60
C LEU A 107 -3.38 -9.30 -2.78
N LEU A 108 -4.53 -9.08 -3.43
CA LEU A 108 -5.84 -9.06 -2.79
C LEU A 108 -6.64 -10.34 -3.08
N ASP A 109 -6.58 -10.85 -4.32
CA ASP A 109 -7.36 -12.01 -4.76
C ASP A 109 -7.11 -13.26 -3.88
N ASP A 110 -5.85 -13.55 -3.55
CA ASP A 110 -5.47 -14.70 -2.73
C ASP A 110 -6.14 -14.67 -1.35
N MET A 111 -6.23 -13.50 -0.71
CA MET A 111 -6.93 -13.36 0.56
C MET A 111 -8.43 -13.59 0.39
N LEU A 112 -9.03 -13.01 -0.65
CA LEU A 112 -10.47 -13.12 -0.87
C LEU A 112 -10.88 -14.56 -1.21
N ALA A 113 -10.05 -15.29 -1.94
CA ALA A 113 -10.25 -16.70 -2.27
C ALA A 113 -10.32 -17.60 -1.02
N LEU A 114 -9.65 -17.24 0.08
CA LEU A 114 -9.74 -17.97 1.35
C LEU A 114 -11.12 -17.85 2.02
N PHE A 115 -11.78 -16.70 1.89
CA PHE A 115 -13.10 -16.46 2.48
C PHE A 115 -14.25 -16.83 1.54
N LEU A 116 -14.01 -16.82 0.23
CA LEU A 116 -14.98 -17.12 -0.81
C LEU A 116 -14.43 -18.20 -1.76
N PRO A 117 -14.30 -19.45 -1.26
CA PRO A 117 -13.70 -20.53 -2.03
C PRO A 117 -14.47 -20.78 -3.32
N GLY A 118 -13.74 -20.90 -4.43
CA GLY A 118 -14.30 -21.15 -5.77
C GLY A 118 -14.78 -19.90 -6.51
N ARG A 119 -14.74 -18.71 -5.90
CA ARG A 119 -15.00 -17.45 -6.60
C ARG A 119 -13.69 -16.88 -7.14
N MET A 120 -13.62 -16.70 -8.46
CA MET A 120 -12.55 -15.93 -9.10
C MET A 120 -13.02 -14.47 -9.21
N PHE A 121 -12.23 -13.53 -8.73
CA PHE A 121 -12.55 -12.11 -8.87
C PHE A 121 -12.08 -11.61 -10.23
N SER A 122 -12.98 -10.95 -10.94
CA SER A 122 -12.64 -10.31 -12.20
C SER A 122 -11.70 -9.11 -11.97
N PRO A 123 -10.86 -8.73 -12.95
CA PRO A 123 -10.03 -7.54 -12.85
C PRO A 123 -10.83 -6.26 -12.54
N PHE A 124 -12.09 -6.18 -12.98
CA PHE A 124 -13.00 -5.07 -12.67
C PHE A 124 -13.41 -5.01 -11.20
N GLU A 125 -13.71 -6.16 -10.59
CA GLU A 125 -14.03 -6.23 -9.15
C GLU A 125 -12.82 -5.82 -8.32
N LEU A 126 -11.64 -6.35 -8.62
CA LEU A 126 -10.39 -6.00 -7.92
C LEU A 126 -10.07 -4.51 -8.08
N PHE A 127 -10.19 -3.97 -9.30
CA PHE A 127 -10.04 -2.54 -9.55
C PHE A 127 -11.00 -1.71 -8.69
N GLY A 128 -12.28 -2.10 -8.65
CA GLY A 128 -13.30 -1.42 -7.87
C GLY A 128 -13.02 -1.45 -6.36
N MET A 129 -12.58 -2.60 -5.83
CA MET A 129 -12.21 -2.74 -4.42
C MET A 129 -11.00 -1.87 -4.06
N LEU A 130 -9.94 -1.92 -4.85
CA LEU A 130 -8.73 -1.13 -4.63
C LEU A 130 -9.02 0.38 -4.76
N LEU A 131 -9.84 0.78 -5.74
CA LEU A 131 -10.27 2.16 -5.88
C LEU A 131 -11.11 2.62 -4.68
N GLY A 132 -12.00 1.75 -4.19
CA GLY A 132 -12.79 1.99 -2.97
C GLY A 132 -11.88 2.25 -1.77
N MET A 133 -10.90 1.39 -1.53
CA MET A 133 -9.91 1.58 -0.46
C MET A 133 -9.11 2.87 -0.64
N PHE A 134 -8.70 3.17 -1.87
CA PHE A 134 -7.96 4.38 -2.19
C PHE A 134 -8.79 5.66 -1.91
N ILE A 135 -10.08 5.66 -2.25
CA ILE A 135 -11.00 6.76 -1.95
C ILE A 135 -11.24 6.87 -0.45
N LEU A 136 -11.48 5.76 0.25
CA LEU A 136 -11.65 5.73 1.70
C LEU A 136 -10.42 6.31 2.42
N GLY A 137 -9.23 5.99 1.92
CA GLY A 137 -7.96 6.55 2.38
C GLY A 137 -7.93 8.07 2.47
N ARG A 138 -8.56 8.78 1.52
CA ARG A 138 -8.63 10.25 1.51
C ARG A 138 -9.43 10.86 2.65
N LEU A 139 -10.29 10.06 3.28
CA LEU A 139 -11.08 10.52 4.42
C LEU A 139 -10.23 10.53 5.70
N PHE A 140 -9.17 9.73 5.74
CA PHE A 140 -8.28 9.62 6.88
C PHE A 140 -7.11 10.59 6.74
N HIS A 141 -6.81 11.30 7.82
CA HIS A 141 -5.60 12.10 7.97
C HIS A 141 -4.98 11.77 9.33
N VAL A 142 -3.85 11.06 9.30
CA VAL A 142 -3.04 10.87 10.50
C VAL A 142 -2.28 12.17 10.72
N ARG A 143 -2.71 12.95 11.71
CA ARG A 143 -1.95 14.12 12.16
C ARG A 143 -0.77 13.60 12.97
N GLU A 144 0.43 13.85 12.50
CA GLU A 144 1.59 13.81 13.38
C GLU A 144 1.42 15.01 14.32
N ASP A 145 1.13 14.74 15.59
CA ASP A 145 1.19 15.78 16.61
C ASP A 145 2.62 16.31 16.60
N GLU A 146 2.81 17.56 16.17
CA GLU A 146 4.09 18.25 16.32
C GLU A 146 4.59 18.02 17.76
N PRO A 147 5.86 17.62 17.97
CA PRO A 147 6.39 17.48 19.30
C PRO A 147 6.35 18.86 19.97
N ARG A 148 5.29 19.10 20.76
CA ARG A 148 5.05 20.32 21.56
C ARG A 148 6.24 20.68 22.46
N HIS A 149 7.17 19.76 22.66
CA HIS A 149 8.34 19.88 23.51
C HIS A 149 9.50 20.69 22.90
N LEU A 150 9.62 20.82 21.57
CA LEU A 150 10.74 21.58 20.97
C LEU A 150 10.47 23.09 20.91
N GLY A 151 9.20 23.51 20.79
CA GLY A 151 8.83 24.93 20.79
C GLY A 151 8.80 25.57 22.19
N GLN A 152 8.71 24.77 23.25
CA GLN A 152 8.78 25.26 24.63
C GLN A 152 10.22 25.50 25.10
N ALA A 153 11.16 24.60 24.77
CA ALA A 153 12.58 24.78 25.09
C ALA A 153 13.18 26.05 24.46
N GLN A 154 12.87 26.34 23.19
CA GLN A 154 13.32 27.58 22.53
C GLN A 154 12.65 28.85 23.09
N ARG A 155 11.45 28.75 23.69
CA ARG A 155 10.78 29.88 24.36
C ARG A 155 11.31 30.13 25.77
N GLU A 156 11.81 29.11 26.45
CA GLU A 156 12.46 29.24 27.76
C GLU A 156 13.87 29.81 27.63
N GLU A 157 14.64 29.37 26.63
CA GLU A 157 15.99 29.88 26.39
C GLU A 157 15.99 31.37 25.97
N LYS A 158 14.97 31.81 25.23
CA LYS A 158 14.81 33.23 24.85
C LYS A 158 14.26 34.12 25.98
N LYS A 159 13.82 33.53 27.10
CA LYS A 159 13.32 34.25 28.29
C LYS A 159 14.33 34.37 29.41
N LEU A 160 15.49 33.72 29.31
CA LEU A 160 16.61 33.97 30.22
C LEU A 160 17.36 35.22 29.73
N PRO A 161 17.24 36.37 30.40
CA PRO A 161 18.14 37.48 30.12
C PRO A 161 19.56 37.01 30.40
N SER A 162 20.46 37.33 29.47
CA SER A 162 21.89 37.37 29.70
C SER A 162 22.20 38.36 30.83
N SER A 163 22.11 37.90 32.06
CA SER A 163 22.67 38.50 33.27
C SER A 163 23.31 37.34 34.02
N THR A 164 24.61 37.29 34.26
CA THR A 164 25.46 38.36 34.77
C THR A 164 26.93 37.95 34.60
N THR A 165 27.75 38.88 34.09
CA THR A 165 29.13 39.12 34.58
C THR A 165 29.15 39.34 36.08
#